data_AF-A0A963LQQ4-F1
#
_entry.id   AF-A0A963LQQ4-F1
#
_cell.length_a   1.000
_cell.length_b   1.000
_cell.length_c   1.000
_cell.angle_alpha   90.00
_cell.angle_beta   90.00
_cell.angle_gamma   90.00
#
_symmetry.space_group_name_H-M   'P 1'
#
loop_
_entity.id
_entity.type
_entity.pdbx_description
1 polymer ?
#
loop_
_entity_poly.entity_id
_entity_poly.type
_entity_poly.pdbx_seq_one_letter_code
_entity_poly.pdbx_strand_id
1 'polypeptide(L)'
;MLHQWQRDFSLSDRPFAQVGRALAATENEVIDTCAALLARGAISRVGGVWAPRVGGAAQLCAMRVPAERLEAVAAAVSAHAGVNHNYER
;
A
#
# COMPACT_ATOMS: atom_id res chain seq x y z
N MET A 1 16.78 -4.42 -7.74
CA MET A 1 16.57 -3.00 -8.09
C MET A 1 15.62 -2.31 -7.11
N LEU A 2 14.37 -2.74 -6.90
CA LEU A 2 13.39 -1.97 -6.08
C LEU A 2 13.62 -1.91 -4.55
N HIS A 3 14.36 -2.84 -3.95
CA HIS A 3 14.36 -3.04 -2.49
C HIS A 3 14.88 -1.82 -1.68
N GLN A 4 15.83 -1.06 -2.22
CA GLN A 4 16.45 0.06 -1.50
C GLN A 4 15.58 1.32 -1.42
N TRP A 5 14.54 1.43 -2.25
CA TRP A 5 13.68 2.63 -2.33
C TRP A 5 12.22 2.34 -1.99
N GLN A 6 11.92 1.13 -1.52
CA GLN A 6 10.63 0.81 -0.92
C GLN A 6 10.46 1.44 0.47
N ARG A 7 11.57 1.82 1.10
CA ARG A 7 11.63 2.56 2.36
C ARG A 7 12.55 3.75 2.19
N ASP A 8 12.34 4.80 2.97
CA ASP A 8 13.20 6.00 3.02
C ASP A 8 13.44 6.67 1.66
N PHE A 9 12.39 6.71 0.83
CA PHE A 9 12.42 7.43 -0.44
C PHE A 9 12.76 8.91 -0.20
N SER A 10 13.79 9.40 -0.89
CA SER A 10 14.33 10.75 -0.68
C SER A 10 13.25 11.82 -0.81
N LEU A 11 13.17 12.73 0.16
CA LEU A 11 12.29 13.91 0.14
C LEU A 11 13.05 15.15 -0.37
N SER A 12 13.74 15.00 -1.50
CA SER A 12 14.45 16.09 -2.18
C SER A 12 13.65 16.59 -3.38
N ASP A 13 14.08 17.71 -3.97
CA ASP A 13 13.44 18.29 -5.16
C ASP A 13 13.48 17.38 -6.39
N ARG A 14 14.48 16.48 -6.47
CA ARG A 14 14.69 15.55 -7.60
C ARG A 14 15.02 14.15 -7.09
N PRO A 15 14.04 13.45 -6.49
CA PRO A 15 14.30 12.18 -5.83
C PRO A 15 14.58 11.06 -6.82
N PHE A 16 13.95 11.08 -8.00
CA PHE A 16 14.22 10.12 -9.08
C PHE A 16 15.61 10.30 -9.70
N ALA A 17 16.10 11.54 -9.83
CA ALA A 17 17.49 11.78 -10.23
C ALA A 17 18.49 11.19 -9.23
N GLN A 18 18.18 11.19 -7.92
CA GLN A 18 19.04 10.57 -6.91
C GLN A 18 19.05 9.04 -7.03
N VAL A 19 17.88 8.43 -7.28
CA VAL A 19 17.78 6.99 -7.59
C VAL A 19 18.59 6.66 -8.85
N GLY A 20 18.46 7.49 -9.89
CA GLY A 20 19.20 7.35 -11.14
C GLY A 20 20.70 7.34 -10.92
N ARG A 21 21.25 8.33 -10.17
CA ARG A 21 22.68 8.37 -9.84
C ARG A 21 23.16 7.10 -9.12
N ALA A 22 22.38 6.59 -8.16
CA ALA A 22 22.74 5.37 -7.43
C ALA A 22 22.69 4.10 -8.31
N LEU A 23 21.89 4.11 -9.38
CA LEU A 23 21.71 3.00 -10.31
C LEU A 23 22.48 3.15 -11.63
N ALA A 24 23.29 4.21 -11.78
CA ALA A 24 23.89 4.60 -13.05
C ALA A 24 22.85 4.73 -14.20
N ALA A 25 21.67 5.27 -13.88
CA ALA A 25 20.57 5.53 -14.80
C ALA A 25 20.22 7.04 -14.79
N THR A 26 19.55 7.49 -15.84
CA THR A 26 18.96 8.82 -15.92
C THR A 26 17.67 8.89 -15.10
N GLU A 27 17.25 10.11 -14.75
CA GLU A 27 15.98 10.33 -14.06
C GLU A 27 14.78 9.79 -14.87
N ASN A 28 14.78 10.01 -16.19
CA ASN A 28 13.71 9.55 -17.07
C ASN A 28 13.62 8.02 -17.11
N GLU A 29 14.75 7.32 -17.21
CA GLU A 29 14.76 5.85 -17.18
C GLU A 29 14.18 5.29 -15.88
N VAL A 30 14.44 5.94 -14.74
CA VAL A 30 13.84 5.54 -13.45
C VAL A 30 12.33 5.77 -13.47
N ILE A 31 11.88 6.93 -13.92
CA ILE A 31 10.45 7.28 -14.00
C ILE A 31 9.71 6.32 -14.95
N ASP A 32 10.25 6.08 -16.13
CA ASP A 32 9.67 5.18 -17.14
C ASP A 32 9.61 3.74 -16.63
N THR A 33 10.65 3.30 -15.92
CA THR A 33 10.66 1.99 -15.27
C THR A 33 9.57 1.89 -14.20
N CYS A 34 9.43 2.90 -13.34
CA CYS A 34 8.36 2.95 -12.33
C CYS A 34 6.96 2.92 -12.99
N ALA A 35 6.76 3.69 -14.05
CA ALA A 35 5.51 3.72 -14.80
C ALA A 35 5.20 2.34 -15.42
N ALA A 36 6.18 1.68 -16.03
CA ALA A 36 6.02 0.34 -16.59
C ALA A 36 5.76 -0.73 -15.52
N LEU A 37 6.29 -0.56 -14.31
CA LEU A 37 6.02 -1.47 -13.18
C LEU A 37 4.62 -1.26 -12.59
N LEU A 38 4.15 -0.02 -12.52
CA LEU A 38 2.76 0.32 -12.15
C LEU A 38 1.78 -0.26 -13.16
N ALA A 39 2.02 -0.04 -14.45
CA ALA A 39 1.13 -0.49 -15.54
C ALA A 39 0.94 -2.01 -15.57
N ARG A 40 1.98 -2.78 -15.23
CA ARG A 40 1.92 -4.26 -15.18
C ARG A 40 1.50 -4.82 -13.82
N GLY A 41 1.20 -3.97 -12.83
CA GLY A 41 0.83 -4.38 -11.48
C GLY A 41 1.96 -4.96 -10.62
N ALA A 42 3.23 -4.79 -11.01
CA ALA A 42 4.37 -5.26 -10.24
C ALA A 42 4.63 -4.39 -8.98
N ILE A 43 4.21 -3.12 -9.01
CA ILE A 43 4.11 -2.25 -7.85
C ILE A 43 2.72 -1.59 -7.85
N SER A 44 2.16 -1.33 -6.68
CA SER A 44 0.80 -0.78 -6.54
C SER A 44 0.77 0.75 -6.52
N ARG A 45 1.83 1.40 -6.04
CA ARG A 45 1.93 2.86 -5.90
C ARG A 45 3.39 3.30 -5.71
N VAL A 46 3.69 4.53 -6.14
CA VAL A 46 4.83 5.33 -5.65
C VAL A 46 4.26 6.55 -4.94
N GLY A 47 4.53 6.73 -3.65
CA GLY A 47 3.98 7.84 -2.86
C GLY A 47 4.13 7.64 -1.35
N GLY A 48 3.73 8.65 -0.58
CA GLY A 48 3.78 8.61 0.88
C GLY A 48 2.84 7.57 1.49
N VAL A 49 3.27 6.97 2.60
CA VAL A 49 2.46 6.05 3.41
C VAL A 49 2.41 6.60 4.82
N TRP A 50 1.21 6.68 5.39
CA TRP A 50 1.03 7.07 6.79
C TRP A 50 1.40 5.91 7.71
N ALA A 51 2.13 6.22 8.79
CA ALA A 51 2.41 5.24 9.82
C ALA A 51 1.11 4.74 10.48
N PRO A 52 1.09 3.49 11.00
CA PRO A 52 -0.05 3.00 11.76
C PRO A 52 -0.42 3.96 12.89
N ARG A 53 -1.72 4.14 13.14
CA ARG A 53 -2.32 5.03 14.16
C ARG A 53 -2.27 6.53 13.89
N VAL A 54 -1.68 6.99 12.77
CA VAL A 54 -1.77 8.41 12.38
C VAL A 54 -3.21 8.82 12.03
N GLY A 55 -4.01 7.89 11.51
CA GLY A 55 -5.41 8.11 11.16
C GLY A 55 -6.42 7.80 12.27
N GLY A 56 -5.98 7.54 13.51
CA GLY A 56 -6.84 7.18 14.64
C GLY A 56 -6.56 5.78 15.22
N ALA A 57 -7.38 5.37 16.19
CA ALA A 57 -7.27 4.05 16.80
C ALA A 57 -7.73 2.96 15.83
N ALA A 58 -7.00 1.84 15.79
CA ALA A 58 -7.37 0.65 15.05
C ALA A 58 -7.40 -0.55 16.00
N GLN A 59 -8.40 -1.41 15.86
CA GLN A 59 -8.57 -2.60 16.68
C GLN A 59 -8.84 -3.82 15.80
N LEU A 60 -8.17 -4.93 16.12
CA LEU A 60 -8.46 -6.23 15.53
C LEU A 60 -9.58 -6.90 16.35
N CYS A 61 -10.68 -7.24 15.69
CA CYS A 61 -11.81 -7.91 16.31
C CYS A 61 -12.01 -9.29 15.66
N ALA A 62 -12.38 -10.29 16.45
CA ALA A 62 -12.74 -11.62 15.97
C ALA A 62 -14.12 -12.00 16.53
N MET A 63 -14.92 -12.67 15.72
CA MET A 63 -16.27 -13.11 16.08
C MET A 63 -16.48 -14.56 15.70
N ARG A 64 -17.18 -15.31 16.55
CA ARG A 64 -17.65 -16.65 16.22
C ARG A 64 -19.06 -16.53 15.67
N VAL A 65 -19.22 -16.84 14.39
CA VAL A 65 -20.50 -16.70 13.67
C VAL A 65 -20.91 -18.08 13.15
N PRO A 66 -22.16 -18.52 13.38
CA PRO A 66 -22.70 -19.73 12.74
C PRO A 66 -22.64 -19.60 11.21
N ALA A 67 -22.30 -20.68 10.51
CA ALA A 67 -22.05 -20.65 9.06
C ALA A 67 -23.25 -20.10 8.27
N GLU A 68 -24.47 -20.44 8.69
CA GLU A 68 -25.72 -19.98 8.09
C GLU A 68 -25.96 -18.46 8.21
N ARG A 69 -25.23 -17.77 9.11
CA ARG A 69 -25.31 -16.32 9.30
C ARG A 69 -24.07 -15.57 8.81
N LEU A 70 -23.04 -16.28 8.34
CA LEU A 70 -21.75 -15.70 8.04
C LEU A 70 -21.85 -14.54 7.04
N GLU A 71 -22.54 -14.76 5.91
CA GLU A 71 -22.74 -13.75 4.87
C GLU A 71 -23.45 -12.50 5.40
N ALA A 72 -24.55 -12.69 6.14
CA ALA A 72 -25.32 -11.57 6.69
C ALA A 72 -24.50 -10.75 7.70
N VAL A 73 -23.71 -11.41 8.54
CA VAL A 73 -22.83 -10.74 9.50
C VAL A 73 -21.67 -10.06 8.79
N ALA A 74 -21.05 -10.71 7.80
CA ALA A 74 -19.97 -10.13 7.02
C ALA A 74 -20.41 -8.87 6.29
N ALA A 75 -21.60 -8.87 5.68
CA ALA A 75 -22.18 -7.70 5.03
C ALA A 75 -22.41 -6.54 6.02
N ALA A 76 -22.97 -6.83 7.21
CA ALA A 76 -23.20 -5.83 8.24
C ALA A 76 -21.90 -5.20 8.77
N VAL A 77 -20.86 -6.01 8.95
CA VAL A 77 -19.53 -5.56 9.38
C VAL A 77 -18.87 -4.71 8.30
N SER A 78 -18.86 -5.18 7.05
CA SER A 78 -18.24 -4.47 5.93
C SER A 78 -18.95 -3.14 5.59
N ALA A 79 -20.21 -2.96 6.00
CA ALA A 79 -20.94 -1.71 5.83
C ALA A 79 -20.49 -0.59 6.81
N HIS A 80 -19.72 -0.91 7.86
CA HIS A 80 -19.18 0.12 8.76
C HIS A 80 -18.04 0.89 8.10
N ALA A 81 -18.15 2.22 8.07
CA ALA A 81 -17.17 3.10 7.42
C ALA A 81 -15.72 2.96 7.95
N GLY A 82 -15.54 2.49 9.18
CA GLY A 82 -14.21 2.24 9.77
C GLY A 82 -13.62 0.86 9.48
N VAL A 83 -14.36 -0.02 8.80
CA VAL A 83 -13.91 -1.38 8.48
C VAL A 83 -13.23 -1.38 7.12
N ASN A 84 -11.89 -1.40 7.13
CA ASN A 84 -11.09 -1.48 5.91
C ASN A 84 -10.96 -2.90 5.35
N HIS A 85 -10.99 -3.90 6.24
CA HIS A 85 -10.83 -5.31 5.90
C HIS A 85 -11.69 -6.20 6.79
N ASN A 86 -12.31 -7.20 6.18
CA ASN A 86 -13.10 -8.23 6.85
C ASN A 86 -12.81 -9.57 6.17
N TYR A 87 -12.45 -10.60 6.93
CA TYR A 87 -12.01 -11.90 6.40
C TYR A 87 -12.68 -13.05 7.15
N GLU A 88 -13.12 -14.05 6.41
CA GLU A 88 -13.44 -15.37 6.95
C GLU A 88 -12.14 -16.11 7.30
N ARG A 89 -12.13 -16.83 8.43
CA ARG A 89 -10.97 -17.47 9.03
C ARG A 89 -11.31 -18.85 9.56
#